data_AF-A0A973TUE9-F1
#
_entry.id   AF-A0A973TUE9-F1
#
_cell.length_a   1.000
_cell.length_b   1.000
_cell.length_c   1.000
_cell.angle_alpha   90.00
_cell.angle_beta   90.00
_cell.angle_gamma   90.00
#
_symmetry.space_group_name_H-M   'P 1'
#
loop_
_entity.id
_entity.type
_entity.pdbx_description
1 polymer ?
#
loop_
_entity_poly.entity_id
_entity_poly.type
_entity_poly.pdbx_seq_one_letter_code
_entity_poly.pdbx_strand_id
1 'polypeptide(L)'
;MAVAKFNAEAMEQCRSTVSTQAGQFGAVGDGFSGHYPDSDIFGKLASSGGLSAAASELDGKAGAEFAAAESVLGKVERAIDAVQQSVVDVETANAGSFRAV
;
A
#
# COMPACT_ATOMS: atom_id res chain seq x y z
N MET A 1 31.90 4.02 -4.61
CA MET A 1 30.86 4.39 -5.60
C MET A 1 30.01 3.21 -6.08
N ALA A 2 30.52 1.98 -6.23
CA ALA A 2 29.69 0.85 -6.69
C ALA A 2 28.62 0.39 -5.67
N VAL A 3 28.97 0.32 -4.38
CA VAL A 3 28.08 -0.17 -3.32
C VAL A 3 26.88 0.75 -3.06
N ALA A 4 27.10 2.07 -3.05
CA ALA A 4 26.03 3.02 -2.82
C ALA A 4 25.07 3.16 -4.01
N LYS A 5 25.58 3.06 -5.24
CA LYS A 5 24.75 2.99 -6.44
C LYS A 5 23.88 1.73 -6.48
N PHE A 6 24.42 0.58 -6.08
CA PHE A 6 23.65 -0.66 -5.95
C PHE A 6 22.58 -0.57 -4.86
N ASN A 7 22.85 0.18 -3.78
CA ASN A 7 21.88 0.44 -2.71
C ASN A 7 20.72 1.34 -3.21
N ALA A 8 21.03 2.39 -3.98
CA ALA A 8 20.02 3.27 -4.55
C ALA A 8 19.09 2.57 -5.56
N GLU A 9 19.65 1.74 -6.45
CA GLU A 9 18.85 0.94 -7.41
C GLU A 9 17.95 -0.09 -6.68
N ALA A 10 18.46 -0.75 -5.64
CA ALA A 10 17.67 -1.68 -4.84
C ALA A 10 16.54 -0.97 -4.06
N MET A 11 16.80 0.23 -3.55
CA MET A 11 15.79 1.04 -2.85
C MET A 11 14.68 1.53 -3.79
N GLU A 12 15.03 1.97 -4.99
CA GLU A 12 14.06 2.36 -6.02
C GLU A 12 13.18 1.16 -6.43
N GLN A 13 13.78 -0.03 -6.54
CA GLN A 13 13.06 -1.27 -6.85
C GLN A 13 12.09 -1.68 -5.72
N CYS A 14 12.51 -1.52 -4.46
CA CYS A 14 11.64 -1.71 -3.30
C CYS A 14 10.48 -0.71 -3.31
N ARG A 15 10.76 0.58 -3.56
CA ARG A 15 9.74 1.63 -3.65
C ARG A 15 8.70 1.33 -4.71
N SER A 16 9.14 1.01 -5.92
CA SER A 16 8.27 0.66 -7.06
C SER A 16 7.38 -0.55 -6.75
N THR A 17 7.94 -1.57 -6.09
CA THR A 17 7.19 -2.76 -5.69
C THR A 17 6.13 -2.43 -4.64
N VAL A 18 6.48 -1.64 -3.62
CA VAL A 18 5.55 -1.19 -2.56
C VAL A 18 4.42 -0.35 -3.14
N SER A 19 4.73 0.58 -4.04
CA SER A 19 3.74 1.43 -4.73
C SER A 19 2.78 0.59 -5.57
N THR A 20 3.29 -0.37 -6.35
CA THR A 20 2.48 -1.30 -7.14
C THR A 20 1.53 -2.10 -6.24
N GLN A 21 2.04 -2.61 -5.13
CA GLN A 21 1.25 -3.42 -4.20
C GLN A 21 0.20 -2.58 -3.46
N ALA A 22 0.51 -1.34 -3.09
CA ALA A 22 -0.45 -0.41 -2.48
C ALA A 22 -1.64 -0.16 -3.42
N GLY A 23 -1.36 0.12 -4.70
CA GLY A 23 -2.40 0.32 -5.71
C GLY A 23 -3.29 -0.91 -5.93
N GLN A 24 -2.72 -2.13 -5.84
CA GLN A 24 -3.49 -3.37 -5.91
C GLN A 24 -4.43 -3.54 -4.71
N PHE A 25 -3.98 -3.21 -3.49
CA PHE A 25 -4.83 -3.27 -2.31
C PHE A 25 -5.97 -2.24 -2.35
N GLY A 26 -5.69 -1.03 -2.83
CA GLY A 26 -6.73 -0.02 -3.09
C GLY A 26 -7.76 -0.52 -4.11
N ALA A 27 -7.32 -1.05 -5.24
CA ALA A 27 -8.21 -1.58 -6.28
C ALA A 27 -9.07 -2.77 -5.81
N VAL A 28 -8.52 -3.64 -4.96
CA VAL A 28 -9.29 -4.73 -4.34
C VAL A 28 -10.28 -4.18 -3.33
N GLY A 29 -9.88 -3.21 -2.50
CA GLY A 29 -10.75 -2.55 -1.53
C GLY A 29 -11.93 -1.83 -2.17
N ASP A 30 -11.71 -1.14 -3.28
CA ASP A 30 -12.76 -0.49 -4.07
C ASP A 30 -13.80 -1.51 -4.57
N GLY A 31 -13.37 -2.74 -4.89
CA GLY A 31 -14.24 -3.84 -5.30
C GLY A 31 -15.16 -4.37 -4.19
N PHE A 32 -14.92 -4.03 -2.93
CA PHE A 32 -15.84 -4.31 -1.81
C PHE A 32 -16.76 -3.14 -1.50
N SER A 33 -16.47 -1.95 -2.03
CA SER A 33 -17.28 -0.75 -1.82
C SER A 33 -18.47 -0.70 -2.77
N GLY A 34 -19.66 -0.37 -2.27
CA GLY A 34 -20.85 -0.15 -3.10
C GLY A 34 -21.60 -1.41 -3.54
N HIS A 35 -21.16 -2.60 -3.15
CA HIS A 35 -21.93 -3.83 -3.31
C HIS A 35 -22.89 -3.96 -2.12
N TYR A 36 -24.14 -3.57 -2.32
CA TYR A 36 -25.23 -3.89 -1.41
C TYR A 36 -25.86 -5.20 -1.91
N PRO A 37 -25.55 -6.37 -1.30
CA PRO A 37 -26.12 -7.62 -1.72
C PRO A 37 -27.64 -7.57 -1.54
N ASP A 38 -28.36 -7.51 -2.66
CA ASP A 38 -29.82 -7.60 -2.68
C ASP A 38 -30.24 -8.88 -1.95
N SER A 39 -31.14 -8.79 -0.98
CA SER A 39 -31.62 -9.95 -0.24
C SER A 39 -32.22 -11.01 -1.15
N ASP A 40 -32.72 -10.63 -2.33
CA ASP A 40 -33.28 -11.53 -3.32
C ASP A 40 -32.20 -12.42 -3.98
N ILE A 41 -30.90 -12.08 -3.92
CA ILE A 41 -29.79 -12.94 -4.37
C ILE A 41 -29.72 -14.23 -3.54
N PHE A 42 -30.10 -14.17 -2.26
CA PHE A 42 -30.15 -15.33 -1.37
C PHE A 42 -31.51 -16.03 -1.40
N GLY A 43 -32.42 -15.61 -2.29
CA GLY A 43 -33.80 -16.08 -2.39
C GLY A 43 -34.73 -15.48 -1.33
N LYS A 44 -36.02 -15.80 -1.38
CA LYS A 44 -37.03 -15.29 -0.43
C LYS A 44 -37.17 -16.15 0.84
N LEU A 45 -36.07 -16.60 1.43
CA LEU A 45 -36.11 -17.28 2.72
C LEU A 45 -36.30 -16.26 3.85
N ALA A 46 -36.94 -16.68 4.94
CA ALA A 46 -37.18 -15.83 6.11
C ALA A 46 -35.88 -15.21 6.69
N SER A 47 -34.73 -15.85 6.48
CA SER A 47 -33.41 -15.39 6.94
C SER A 47 -32.56 -14.70 5.88
N SER A 48 -33.05 -14.52 4.64
CA SER A 48 -32.26 -13.94 3.54
C SER A 48 -31.84 -12.49 3.79
N GLY A 49 -32.66 -11.72 4.51
CA GLY A 49 -32.28 -10.38 4.96
C GLY A 49 -31.10 -10.39 5.94
N GLY A 50 -31.03 -11.40 6.81
CA GLY A 50 -29.90 -11.58 7.74
C GLY A 50 -28.61 -11.98 7.01
N LEU A 51 -28.72 -12.80 5.95
CA LEU A 51 -27.57 -13.20 5.14
C LEU A 51 -27.04 -12.04 4.29
N SER A 52 -27.93 -11.22 3.72
CA SER A 52 -27.58 -9.96 3.05
C SER A 52 -26.92 -8.96 4.01
N ALA A 53 -27.42 -8.82 5.24
CA ALA A 53 -26.80 -7.96 6.24
C ALA A 53 -25.39 -8.44 6.63
N ALA A 54 -25.20 -9.74 6.84
CA ALA A 54 -23.90 -10.32 7.16
C ALA A 54 -22.88 -10.18 6.01
N ALA A 55 -23.32 -10.36 4.75
CA ALA A 55 -22.50 -10.11 3.57
C ALA A 55 -22.11 -8.62 3.46
N SER A 56 -23.06 -7.71 3.68
CA SER A 56 -22.79 -6.26 3.70
C SER A 56 -21.78 -5.88 4.80
N GLU A 57 -21.86 -6.51 5.97
CA GLU A 57 -20.91 -6.27 7.07
C GLU A 57 -19.51 -6.81 6.74
N LEU A 58 -19.43 -7.98 6.08
CA LEU A 58 -18.18 -8.55 5.61
C LEU A 58 -17.52 -7.62 4.57
N ASP A 59 -18.28 -7.14 3.59
CA ASP A 59 -17.79 -6.24 2.55
C ASP A 59 -17.27 -4.93 3.16
N GLY A 60 -18.00 -4.35 4.12
CA GLY A 60 -17.56 -3.17 4.85
C GLY A 60 -16.26 -3.37 5.64
N LYS A 61 -16.13 -4.52 6.32
CA LYS A 61 -14.90 -4.88 7.05
C LYS A 61 -13.73 -5.13 6.10
N ALA A 62 -13.94 -5.85 5.01
CA ALA A 62 -12.93 -6.11 4.01
C ALA A 62 -12.40 -4.80 3.40
N GLY A 63 -13.30 -3.89 2.99
CA GLY A 63 -12.92 -2.56 2.48
C GLY A 63 -12.09 -1.76 3.48
N ALA A 64 -12.46 -1.77 4.77
CA ALA A 64 -11.71 -1.07 5.81
C ALA A 64 -10.28 -1.62 6.02
N GLU A 65 -10.13 -2.95 6.01
CA GLU A 65 -8.82 -3.60 6.14
C GLU A 65 -7.94 -3.32 4.92
N PHE A 66 -8.50 -3.33 3.70
CA PHE A 66 -7.75 -3.00 2.49
C PHE A 66 -7.31 -1.54 2.45
N ALA A 67 -8.15 -0.59 2.90
CA ALA A 67 -7.76 0.80 3.05
C ALA A 67 -6.67 0.99 4.13
N ALA A 68 -6.72 0.21 5.22
CA ALA A 68 -5.67 0.22 6.23
C ALA A 68 -4.34 -0.32 5.68
N ALA A 69 -4.38 -1.39 4.88
CA ALA A 69 -3.21 -1.96 4.21
C ALA A 69 -2.58 -0.95 3.24
N GLU A 70 -3.39 -0.26 2.42
CA GLU A 70 -2.92 0.82 1.54
C GLU A 70 -2.24 1.95 2.33
N SER A 71 -2.85 2.37 3.46
CA SER A 71 -2.26 3.40 4.33
C SER A 71 -0.89 2.99 4.89
N VAL A 72 -0.74 1.73 5.29
CA VAL A 72 0.54 1.18 5.79
C VAL A 72 1.58 1.16 4.67
N LEU A 73 1.22 0.67 3.48
CA LEU A 73 2.14 0.64 2.34
C LEU A 73 2.57 2.04 1.90
N GLY A 74 1.66 3.03 1.92
CA GLY A 74 2.01 4.43 1.67
C GLY A 74 2.94 5.03 2.73
N LYS A 75 2.89 4.56 3.99
CA LYS A 75 3.88 4.94 5.02
C LYS A 75 5.25 4.31 4.72
N VAL A 76 5.28 3.06 4.27
CA VAL A 76 6.52 2.37 3.88
C VAL A 76 7.19 3.07 2.70
N GLU A 77 6.42 3.48 1.68
CA GLU A 77 6.95 4.26 0.55
C GLU A 77 7.65 5.54 1.01
N ARG A 78 6.99 6.34 1.86
CA ARG A 78 7.58 7.57 2.42
C ARG A 78 8.83 7.30 3.27
N ALA A 79 8.86 6.18 3.98
CA ALA A 79 10.05 5.81 4.75
C ALA A 79 11.23 5.43 3.85
N ILE A 80 10.98 4.71 2.75
CA ILE A 80 11.99 4.38 1.74
C ILE A 80 12.55 5.66 1.12
N ASP A 81 11.68 6.62 0.78
CA ASP A 81 12.10 7.93 0.24
C ASP A 81 13.03 8.69 1.17
N ALA A 82 12.68 8.73 2.46
CA ALA A 82 13.47 9.42 3.47
C ALA A 82 14.87 8.80 3.63
N VAL A 83 14.96 7.45 3.57
CA VAL A 83 16.24 6.75 3.60
C VAL A 83 17.04 7.05 2.34
N GLN A 84 16.40 7.09 1.16
CA GLN A 84 17.07 7.34 -0.12
C GLN A 84 17.67 8.75 -0.15
N GLN A 85 16.89 9.74 0.32
CA GLN A 85 17.37 11.11 0.46
C GLN A 85 18.56 11.19 1.44
N SER A 86 18.45 10.51 2.59
CA SER A 86 19.54 10.50 3.59
C SER A 86 20.83 9.91 3.05
N VAL A 87 20.75 8.84 2.24
CA VAL A 87 21.92 8.25 1.59
C VAL A 87 22.57 9.24 0.62
N VAL A 88 21.77 9.88 -0.24
CA VAL A 88 22.26 10.88 -1.21
C VAL A 88 22.92 12.07 -0.50
N ASP A 89 22.33 12.55 0.60
CA ASP A 89 22.87 13.67 1.37
C ASP A 89 24.23 13.33 1.99
N VAL A 90 24.36 12.14 2.60
CA VAL A 90 25.62 11.64 3.17
C VAL A 90 26.69 11.45 2.10
N GLU A 91 26.34 10.91 0.94
CA GLU A 91 27.29 10.75 -0.16
C GLU A 91 27.78 12.10 -0.70
N THR A 92 26.87 13.06 -0.85
CA THR A 92 27.20 14.41 -1.32
C THR A 92 28.12 15.14 -0.33
N ALA A 93 27.82 15.03 0.97
CA ALA A 93 28.65 15.59 2.04
C ALA A 93 30.05 14.96 2.05
N ASN A 94 30.15 13.64 1.92
CA ASN A 94 31.43 12.94 1.86
C ASN A 94 32.23 13.33 0.61
N ALA A 95 31.60 13.44 -0.57
CA ALA A 95 32.26 13.86 -1.79
C ALA A 95 32.81 15.30 -1.70
N GLY A 96 32.07 16.20 -1.03
CA GLY A 96 32.53 17.55 -0.72
C GLY A 96 33.74 17.57 0.22
N SER A 97 33.73 16.71 1.24
CA SER A 97 34.85 16.58 2.19
C SER A 97 36.12 16.04 1.53
N PHE A 98 36.03 15.13 0.56
CA PHE A 98 37.18 14.60 -0.18
C PHE A 98 37.75 15.57 -1.23
N ARG A 99 36.98 16.55 -1.70
CA ARG A 99 37.47 17.61 -2.60
C ARG A 99 38.17 18.77 -1.87
N ALA A 100 37.97 18.86 -0.55
CA ALA A 100 38.54 19.92 0.29
C ALA A 100 39.89 19.55 0.92
N VAL A 101 40.39 18.32 0.69
CA VAL A 101 41.72 17.81 1.10
C VAL A 101 42.57 17.63 -0.15
#